data_AF-A0A2T0SRY4-F1
#
_entry.id   AF-A0A2T0SRY4-F1
#
_cell.length_a   1.000
_cell.length_b   1.000
_cell.length_c   1.000
_cell.angle_alpha   90.00
_cell.angle_beta   90.00
_cell.angle_gamma   90.00
#
_symmetry.space_group_name_H-M   'P 1'
#
loop_
_entity.id
_entity.type
_entity.pdbx_description
1 polymer ?
#
loop_
_entity_poly.entity_id
_entity_poly.type
_entity_poly.pdbx_seq_one_letter_code
_entity_poly.pdbx_strand_id
1 'polypeptide(L)'
;MPDAIAQWWDGVELWLTQLPFVLQFPMMMAVMLPICLFAARLIDRVVDRTTARVTPHKDAEPPVGTLPTDIREPHPLRPGGGS
;
A
#
# COMPACT_ATOMS: atom_id res chain seq x y z
N MET A 1 2.71 20.91 -32.23
CA MET A 1 2.92 19.73 -31.36
C MET A 1 1.63 19.23 -30.69
N PRO A 2 0.75 20.08 -30.10
CA PRO A 2 -0.58 19.61 -29.67
C PRO A 2 -1.44 19.04 -30.82
N ASP A 3 -1.21 19.51 -32.05
CA ASP A 3 -1.96 19.09 -33.25
C ASP A 3 -1.79 17.60 -33.58
N ALA A 4 -0.62 17.02 -33.29
CA ALA A 4 -0.38 15.60 -33.53
C ALA A 4 -1.19 14.72 -32.57
N ILE A 5 -1.35 15.17 -31.32
CA ILE A 5 -2.18 14.49 -30.31
C ILE A 5 -3.65 14.68 -30.67
N ALA A 6 -4.04 15.89 -31.07
CA ALA A 6 -5.41 16.19 -31.48
C ALA A 6 -5.84 15.34 -32.70
N GLN A 7 -4.97 15.18 -33.70
CA GLN A 7 -5.29 14.38 -34.88
C GLN A 7 -5.35 12.86 -34.59
N TRP A 8 -4.52 12.38 -33.66
CA TRP A 8 -4.66 10.99 -33.20
C TRP A 8 -5.97 10.80 -32.40
N TRP A 9 -6.33 11.77 -31.57
CA TRP A 9 -7.58 11.76 -30.81
C TRP A 9 -8.82 11.84 -31.71
N ASP A 10 -8.79 12.64 -32.77
CA ASP A 10 -9.86 12.69 -33.78
C ASP A 10 -10.12 11.31 -34.43
N GLY A 11 -9.06 10.54 -34.69
CA GLY A 11 -9.18 9.15 -35.13
C GLY A 11 -9.78 8.22 -34.06
N VAL A 12 -9.47 8.46 -32.78
CA VAL A 12 -10.06 7.73 -31.65
C VAL A 12 -11.55 8.07 -31.50
N GLU A 13 -11.93 9.33 -31.66
CA GLU A 13 -13.33 9.79 -31.67
C GLU A 13 -14.13 9.15 -32.81
N LEU A 14 -13.57 9.11 -34.03
CA LEU A 14 -14.19 8.43 -35.17
C LEU A 14 -14.39 6.94 -34.91
N TRP A 15 -13.39 6.26 -34.37
CA TRP A 15 -13.52 4.84 -34.02
C TRP A 15 -14.59 4.61 -32.93
N LEU A 16 -14.60 5.42 -31.88
CA LEU A 16 -15.59 5.36 -30.78
C LEU A 16 -17.02 5.64 -31.25
N THR A 17 -17.20 6.58 -32.16
CA THR A 17 -18.53 6.96 -32.68
C THR A 17 -19.07 5.94 -33.68
N GLN A 18 -18.21 5.17 -34.33
CA GLN A 18 -18.59 4.06 -35.21
C GLN A 18 -19.00 2.79 -34.45
N LEU A 19 -18.70 2.70 -33.15
CA LEU A 19 -19.10 1.56 -32.32
C LEU A 19 -20.61 1.56 -32.01
N PRO A 20 -21.28 0.40 -32.01
CA PRO A 20 -22.66 0.27 -31.54
C PRO A 20 -22.79 0.68 -30.07
N PHE A 21 -23.93 1.27 -29.69
CA PHE A 21 -24.19 1.74 -28.31
C PHE A 21 -23.91 0.68 -27.22
N VAL A 22 -24.21 -0.59 -27.51
CA VAL A 22 -23.98 -1.72 -26.59
C VAL A 22 -22.49 -1.97 -26.33
N LEU A 23 -21.61 -1.64 -27.27
CA LEU A 23 -20.15 -1.81 -27.13
C LEU A 23 -19.47 -0.59 -26.50
N GLN A 24 -20.02 0.62 -26.65
CA GLN A 24 -19.43 1.85 -26.11
C GLN A 24 -19.31 1.82 -24.59
N PHE A 25 -20.36 1.41 -23.88
CA PHE A 25 -20.35 1.37 -22.41
C PHE A 25 -19.35 0.35 -21.81
N PRO A 26 -19.32 -0.92 -22.24
CA PRO A 26 -18.32 -1.87 -21.75
C PRO A 26 -16.90 -1.48 -22.18
N MET A 27 -16.71 -0.86 -23.36
CA MET A 27 -15.41 -0.29 -23.73
C MET A 27 -14.98 0.82 -22.76
N MET A 28 -15.90 1.73 -22.42
CA MET A 28 -15.64 2.79 -21.44
C MET A 28 -15.30 2.19 -20.07
N MET A 29 -16.03 1.18 -19.60
CA MET A 29 -15.69 0.49 -18.34
C MET A 29 -14.34 -0.21 -18.43
N ALA A 30 -14.03 -0.88 -19.53
CA ALA A 30 -12.77 -1.56 -19.75
C ALA A 30 -11.56 -0.62 -19.76
N VAL A 31 -11.74 0.65 -20.12
CA VAL A 31 -10.67 1.69 -20.09
C VAL A 31 -10.67 2.47 -18.77
N MET A 32 -11.84 2.83 -18.24
CA MET A 32 -11.98 3.64 -17.02
C MET A 32 -11.57 2.86 -15.77
N LEU A 33 -11.93 1.57 -15.68
CA LEU A 33 -11.54 0.71 -14.56
C LEU A 33 -10.01 0.61 -14.40
N PRO A 34 -9.22 0.26 -15.43
CA PRO A 34 -7.77 0.21 -15.29
C PRO A 34 -7.17 1.59 -15.06
N ILE A 35 -7.72 2.67 -15.62
CA ILE A 35 -7.25 4.03 -15.31
C ILE A 35 -7.46 4.34 -13.82
N CYS A 36 -8.62 4.01 -13.27
CA CYS A 36 -8.91 4.19 -11.85
C CYS A 36 -7.97 3.36 -10.97
N LEU A 37 -7.81 2.07 -11.29
CA LEU A 37 -6.88 1.19 -10.57
C LEU A 37 -5.43 1.66 -10.68
N PHE A 38 -5.03 2.15 -11.86
CA PHE A 38 -3.69 2.70 -12.09
C PHE A 38 -3.47 3.97 -11.26
N ALA A 39 -4.45 4.88 -11.23
CA ALA A 39 -4.39 6.08 -10.43
C ALA A 39 -4.29 5.75 -8.93
N ALA A 40 -5.11 4.82 -8.43
CA ALA A 40 -5.04 4.35 -7.05
C ALA A 40 -3.64 3.77 -6.73
N ARG A 41 -3.13 2.87 -7.57
CA ARG A 41 -1.78 2.29 -7.44
C ARG A 41 -0.68 3.35 -7.49
N LEU A 42 -0.85 4.39 -8.30
CA LEU A 42 0.11 5.48 -8.42
C LEU A 42 0.14 6.28 -7.13
N ILE A 43 -1.02 6.63 -6.58
CA ILE A 43 -1.15 7.33 -5.31
C ILE A 43 -0.54 6.49 -4.19
N ASP A 44 -0.92 5.22 -4.07
CA ASP A 44 -0.36 4.30 -3.06
C ASP A 44 1.16 4.25 -3.14
N ARG A 45 1.72 4.12 -4.36
CA ARG A 45 3.16 4.10 -4.57
C ARG A 45 3.84 5.42 -4.20
N VAL A 46 3.17 6.55 -4.41
CA VAL A 46 3.66 7.86 -3.98
C VAL A 46 3.63 7.96 -2.45
N VAL A 47 2.53 7.55 -1.83
CA VAL A 47 2.36 7.51 -0.37
C VAL A 47 3.43 6.63 0.27
N ASP A 48 3.62 5.40 -0.20
CA ASP A 48 4.65 4.48 0.30
C ASP A 48 6.05 5.08 0.19
N ARG A 49 6.37 5.72 -0.94
CA ARG A 49 7.65 6.40 -1.13
C ARG A 49 7.83 7.58 -0.18
N THR A 50 6.77 8.32 0.10
CA THR A 50 6.83 9.43 1.05
C THR A 50 6.96 8.93 2.49
N THR A 51 6.19 7.93 2.89
CA THR A 51 6.26 7.32 4.23
C THR A 51 7.61 6.66 4.46
N ALA A 52 8.18 5.95 3.48
CA ALA A 52 9.52 5.37 3.58
C ALA A 52 10.62 6.42 3.76
N ARG A 53 10.41 7.64 3.25
CA ARG A 53 11.33 8.77 3.47
C ARG A 53 11.10 9.49 4.79
N VAL A 54 9.91 9.38 5.38
CA VAL A 54 9.53 10.04 6.64
C VAL A 54 9.73 9.14 7.86
N THR A 55 9.71 7.81 7.70
CA THR A 55 10.15 6.84 8.71
C THR A 55 11.63 6.48 8.55
N PRO A 56 12.54 7.43 8.80
CA PRO A 56 13.79 7.07 9.46
C PRO A 56 13.55 6.92 10.97
N HIS A 57 13.74 5.69 11.48
CA HIS A 57 13.89 5.36 12.91
C HIS A 57 12.61 5.13 13.75
N LYS A 58 11.91 4.01 13.53
CA LYS A 58 11.07 3.37 14.57
C LYS A 58 11.33 1.85 14.68
N ASP A 59 12.57 1.41 14.47
CA ASP A 59 13.01 0.04 14.76
C ASP A 59 13.82 -0.04 16.06
N ALA A 60 13.39 0.70 17.08
CA ALA A 60 13.85 0.50 18.45
C ALA A 60 12.64 0.31 19.36
N GLU A 61 11.77 -0.62 19.01
CA GLU A 61 10.92 -1.27 20.02
C GLU A 61 11.80 -2.36 20.65
N PRO A 62 12.36 -2.14 21.85
CA PRO A 62 13.17 -3.15 22.50
C PRO A 62 12.33 -4.42 22.68
N PRO A 63 12.91 -5.62 22.50
CA PRO A 63 12.17 -6.86 22.63
C PRO A 63 11.46 -6.91 23.99
N VAL A 64 10.13 -6.93 23.93
CA VAL A 64 9.24 -7.38 25.02
C VAL A 64 9.72 -8.77 25.42
N GLY A 65 10.57 -8.80 26.44
CA GLY A 65 11.51 -9.90 26.68
C GLY A 65 12.64 -9.52 27.63
N THR A 66 12.85 -8.22 27.87
CA THR A 66 13.65 -7.70 29.00
C THR A 66 12.77 -7.33 30.19
N LEU A 67 11.66 -8.05 30.43
CA LEU A 67 11.18 -8.13 31.81
C LEU A 67 12.24 -8.91 32.58
N PRO A 68 12.85 -8.35 33.65
CA PRO A 68 13.80 -9.08 34.46
C PRO A 68 13.13 -10.33 35.00
N THR A 69 13.48 -11.48 34.43
CA THR A 69 13.08 -12.81 34.91
C THR A 69 13.61 -13.06 36.34
N ASP A 70 14.46 -12.17 36.85
CA ASP A 70 14.96 -12.07 38.21
C ASP A 70 13.87 -11.81 39.27
N ILE A 71 12.72 -11.23 38.89
CA ILE A 71 11.57 -11.05 39.81
C ILE A 71 10.77 -12.37 39.97
N ARG A 72 11.15 -13.44 39.27
CA ARG A 72 10.52 -14.77 39.35
C ARG A 72 11.52 -15.85 39.75
N GLU A 73 12.51 -15.51 40.58
CA GLU A 73 13.29 -16.52 41.30
C GLU A 73 12.63 -16.75 42.67
N PRO A 74 11.89 -17.85 42.90
CA PRO A 74 11.44 -18.21 44.24
C PRO A 74 12.66 -18.53 45.10
N HIS A 75 12.93 -17.66 46.08
CA HIS A 75 13.95 -17.86 47.11
C HIS A 75 13.85 -19.31 47.66
N PRO A 76 14.89 -20.16 47.49
CA PRO A 76 14.88 -21.48 48.08
C PRO A 76 14.94 -21.33 49.61
N LEU A 77 13.86 -21.71 50.29
CA LEU A 77 13.84 -21.86 51.74
C LEU A 77 14.88 -22.92 52.10
N ARG A 78 15.98 -22.45 52.69
CA ARG A 78 17.13 -23.27 53.09
C ARG A 78 16.67 -24.35 54.07
N PRO A 79 17.06 -25.63 53.87
CA PRO A 79 16.74 -26.68 54.83
C PRO A 79 17.71 -26.60 56.02
N GLY A 80 17.18 -26.65 57.24
CA GLY A 80 17.95 -27.01 58.44
C GLY A 80 18.18 -25.87 59.44
N GLY A 81 17.73 -26.09 60.68
CA GLY A 81 18.11 -25.24 61.81
C GLY A 81 17.27 -25.48 63.06
N GLY A 82 17.52 -26.60 63.75
CA GLY A 82 17.46 -26.81 65.20
C GLY A 82 16.32 -26.18 66.02
N SER A 83 15.57 -27.04 66.72
CA SER A 83 15.70 -27.22 68.18
C SER A 83 14.66 -28.21 68.69
#